data_AF-G0QAK4-F1
#
_entry.id   AF-G0QAK4-F1
#
_cell.length_a   1.000
_cell.length_b   1.000
_cell.length_c   1.000
_cell.angle_alpha   90.00
_cell.angle_beta   90.00
_cell.angle_gamma   90.00
#
_symmetry.space_group_name_H-M   'P 1'
#
loop_
_entity.id
_entity.type
_entity.pdbx_description
1 polymer ?
#
loop_
_entity_poly.entity_id
_entity_poly.type
_entity_poly.pdbx_seq_one_letter_code
_entity_poly.pdbx_strand_id
1 'polypeptide(L)'
;MAREQETLNRIVDRVNDFNRRVRDLEEEVRNVSARVNNLDESLLDKTNSINDDLQDMRDEMSEVRDRIANLEVDVREIQRESESFATSSELEEMESYMDVMNPIKNSFVTREEAEKLAEEKAREAVRQTIKNRDSQTSSGNQ
;
A
#
# COMPACT_ATOMS: atom_id res chain seq x y z
N MET A 1 0.22 54.98 81.14
CA MET A 1 1.67 54.72 81.27
C MET A 1 2.01 53.25 81.01
N ALA A 2 2.03 52.32 81.99
CA ALA A 2 2.52 50.94 81.75
C ALA A 2 1.69 50.10 80.76
N ARG A 3 0.35 50.18 80.80
CA ARG A 3 -0.55 49.46 79.87
C ARG A 3 -0.51 49.99 78.43
N GLU A 4 -0.28 51.29 78.26
CA GLU A 4 -0.12 51.90 76.93
C GLU A 4 1.20 51.46 76.30
N GLN A 5 2.27 51.36 77.09
CA GLN A 5 3.57 50.88 76.62
C GLN A 5 3.48 49.41 76.15
N GLU A 6 2.76 48.56 76.88
CA GLU A 6 2.55 47.16 76.49
C GLU A 6 1.71 47.04 75.20
N THR A 7 0.69 47.88 75.06
CA THR A 7 -0.16 47.91 73.85
C THR A 7 0.65 48.37 72.63
N LEU A 8 1.49 49.40 72.80
CA LEU A 8 2.41 49.87 71.77
C LEU A 8 3.39 48.78 71.34
N ASN A 9 4.01 48.06 72.28
CA ASN A 9 4.95 46.98 71.96
C ASN A 9 4.29 45.87 71.13
N ARG A 10 3.07 45.45 71.51
CA ARG A 10 2.32 44.44 70.74
C ARG A 10 1.96 44.91 69.33
N ILE A 11 1.65 46.19 69.16
CA ILE A 11 1.38 46.77 67.84
C ILE A 11 2.67 46.77 67.01
N VAL A 12 3.80 47.18 67.59
CA VAL A 12 5.12 47.17 66.93
C VAL A 12 5.50 45.76 66.49
N ASP A 13 5.35 44.76 67.35
CA ASP A 13 5.63 43.36 67.02
C ASP A 13 4.77 42.86 65.87
N ARG A 14 3.47 43.21 65.87
CA ARG A 14 2.54 42.83 64.80
C ARG A 14 2.84 43.53 63.48
N VAL A 15 3.24 44.79 63.52
CA VAL A 15 3.68 45.54 62.32
C VAL A 15 4.97 44.94 61.77
N ASN A 16 5.91 44.54 62.63
CA ASN A 16 7.14 43.89 62.21
C ASN A 16 6.89 42.52 61.58
N ASP A 17 5.99 41.72 62.15
CA ASP A 17 5.56 40.44 61.56
C ASP A 17 4.90 40.66 60.19
N PHE A 18 4.00 41.65 60.10
CA PHE A 18 3.36 41.99 58.83
C PHE A 18 4.37 42.43 57.77
N ASN A 19 5.35 43.26 58.12
CA ASN A 19 6.42 43.67 57.21
C ASN A 19 7.26 42.50 56.71
N ARG A 20 7.55 41.50 57.55
CA ARG A 20 8.24 40.28 57.13
C ARG A 20 7.40 39.50 56.12
N ARG A 21 6.12 39.29 56.45
CA ARG A 21 5.19 38.57 55.56
C ARG A 21 4.98 39.27 54.22
N VAL A 22 4.89 40.60 54.21
CA VAL A 22 4.81 41.38 52.97
C VAL A 22 6.07 41.16 52.13
N ARG A 23 7.25 41.18 52.74
CA ARG A 23 8.51 40.94 52.05
C ARG A 23 8.58 39.54 51.43
N ASP A 24 8.15 38.52 52.18
CA ASP A 24 8.11 37.13 51.70
C ASP A 24 7.15 37.00 50.51
N LEU A 25 5.98 37.64 50.59
CA LEU A 25 5.00 37.67 49.49
C LEU A 25 5.55 38.42 48.26
N GLU A 26 6.26 39.52 48.44
CA GLU A 26 6.90 40.25 47.33
C GLU A 26 7.94 39.38 46.62
N GLU A 27 8.72 38.60 47.38
CA GLU A 27 9.68 37.66 46.80
C GLU A 27 9.00 36.52 46.05
N GLU A 28 7.94 35.95 46.61
CA GLU A 28 7.13 34.92 45.96
C GLU A 28 6.49 35.43 44.66
N VAL A 29 5.91 36.63 44.68
CA VAL A 29 5.34 37.27 43.48
C VAL A 29 6.41 37.45 42.40
N ARG A 30 7.62 37.93 42.76
CA ARG A 30 8.71 38.07 41.79
C ARG A 30 9.12 36.73 41.19
N ASN A 31 9.19 35.67 41.99
CA ASN A 31 9.50 34.33 41.50
C ASN A 31 8.43 33.80 40.56
N VAL A 32 7.14 33.95 40.92
CA VAL A 32 6.03 33.57 40.06
C VAL A 32 6.05 34.35 38.74
N SER A 33 6.29 35.66 38.77
CA SER A 33 6.42 36.47 37.57
C SER A 33 7.56 36.00 36.66
N ALA A 34 8.73 35.67 37.22
CA ALA A 34 9.84 35.13 36.44
C ALA A 34 9.48 33.78 35.79
N ARG A 35 8.77 32.90 36.52
CA ARG A 35 8.31 31.62 35.98
C ARG A 35 7.28 31.77 34.87
N VAL A 36 6.35 32.72 35.00
CA VAL A 36 5.35 33.02 33.96
C VAL A 36 6.05 33.52 32.70
N ASN A 37 6.99 34.46 32.82
CA ASN A 37 7.73 34.97 31.66
C ASN A 37 8.48 33.85 30.91
N ASN A 38 9.15 32.94 31.64
CA ASN A 38 9.84 31.81 31.03
C ASN A 38 8.87 30.82 30.36
N LEU A 39 7.67 30.62 30.94
CA LEU A 39 6.63 29.79 30.33
C LEU A 39 6.09 30.44 29.05
N ASP A 40 5.85 31.75 29.07
CA ASP A 40 5.38 32.49 27.90
C ASP A 40 6.40 32.41 26.74
N GLU A 41 7.69 32.60 27.03
CA GLU A 41 8.76 32.42 26.05
C GLU A 41 8.79 30.99 25.49
N SER A 42 8.74 29.98 26.36
CA SER A 42 8.72 28.58 25.93
C SER A 42 7.47 28.22 25.11
N LEU A 43 6.32 28.80 25.42
CA LEU A 43 5.08 28.61 24.67
C LEU A 43 5.15 29.28 23.30
N LEU A 44 5.72 30.48 23.21
CA LEU A 44 5.95 31.16 21.93
C LEU A 44 6.89 30.33 21.04
N ASP A 45 8.01 29.85 21.58
CA ASP A 45 8.96 29.02 20.83
C ASP A 45 8.32 27.73 20.32
N LYS A 46 7.58 27.02 21.19
CA LYS A 46 6.85 25.80 20.81
C LYS A 46 5.79 26.09 19.76
N THR A 47 5.08 27.21 19.87
CA THR A 47 4.04 27.59 18.90
C THR A 47 4.65 27.89 17.53
N ASN A 48 5.79 28.57 17.50
CA ASN A 48 6.51 28.83 16.25
C ASN A 48 7.01 27.53 15.62
N SER A 49 7.68 26.67 16.40
CA SER A 49 8.14 25.36 15.92
C SER A 49 7.00 24.49 15.37
N ILE A 50 5.85 24.46 16.04
CA ILE A 50 4.67 23.72 15.54
C ILE A 50 4.16 24.33 14.22
N ASN A 51 4.17 25.66 14.09
CA ASN A 51 3.74 26.30 12.85
C ASN A 51 4.68 26.00 11.68
N ASP A 52 5.99 25.93 11.94
CA ASP A 52 7.00 25.55 10.93
C ASP A 52 6.80 24.09 10.53
N ASP A 53 6.69 23.17 11.49
CA ASP A 53 6.42 21.74 11.22
C ASP A 53 5.13 21.55 10.41
N LEU A 54 4.08 22.33 10.69
CA LEU A 54 2.83 22.29 9.94
C LEU A 54 2.94 22.84 8.52
N GLN A 55 3.85 23.77 8.25
CA GLN A 55 4.14 24.25 6.90
C GLN A 55 4.88 23.16 6.11
N ASP A 56 5.94 22.60 6.70
CA ASP A 56 6.72 21.52 6.09
C ASP A 56 5.81 20.32 5.74
N MET A 57 4.94 19.90 6.66
CA MET A 57 3.97 18.82 6.40
C MET A 57 2.99 19.14 5.26
N ARG A 58 2.60 20.41 5.08
CA ARG A 58 1.71 20.80 3.97
C ARG A 58 2.44 20.73 2.64
N ASP A 59 3.70 21.15 2.61
CA ASP A 59 4.52 21.13 1.41
C ASP A 59 4.81 19.69 0.98
N GLU A 60 5.19 18.81 1.92
CA GLU A 60 5.35 17.37 1.68
C GLU A 60 4.05 16.73 1.16
N MET A 61 2.90 17.09 1.75
CA MET A 61 1.59 16.60 1.27
C MET A 61 1.27 17.07 -0.14
N SER A 62 1.68 18.29 -0.52
CA SER A 62 1.53 18.78 -1.88
C SER A 62 2.39 17.97 -2.85
N GLU A 63 3.65 17.74 -2.51
CA GLU A 63 4.56 16.94 -3.33
C GLU A 63 4.06 15.49 -3.51
N VAL A 64 3.54 14.88 -2.44
CA VAL A 64 2.93 13.55 -2.52
C VAL A 64 1.73 13.54 -3.47
N ARG A 65 0.88 14.56 -3.43
CA ARG A 65 -0.27 14.67 -4.36
C ARG A 65 0.18 14.77 -5.81
N ASP A 66 1.20 15.58 -6.08
CA ASP A 66 1.74 15.75 -7.43
C ASP A 66 2.35 14.44 -7.94
N ARG A 67 3.07 13.71 -7.08
CA ARG A 67 3.61 12.38 -7.41
C ARG A 67 2.52 11.36 -7.69
N ILE A 68 1.44 11.35 -6.91
CA ILE A 68 0.28 10.47 -7.15
C ILE A 68 -0.39 10.81 -8.49
N ALA A 69 -0.56 12.10 -8.80
CA ALA A 69 -1.14 12.53 -10.07
C ALA A 69 -0.29 12.07 -11.26
N ASN A 70 1.03 12.20 -11.17
CA ASN A 70 1.96 11.72 -12.20
C ASN A 70 1.87 10.18 -12.36
N LEU A 71 1.87 9.43 -11.24
CA LEU A 71 1.71 7.98 -11.28
C LEU A 71 0.39 7.55 -11.93
N GLU A 72 -0.69 8.31 -11.71
CA GLU A 72 -1.97 8.02 -12.36
C GLU A 72 -1.90 8.21 -13.89
N VAL A 73 -1.15 9.21 -14.36
CA VAL A 73 -0.87 9.39 -15.79
C VAL A 73 -0.05 8.22 -16.33
N ASP A 74 1.03 7.85 -15.65
CA ASP A 74 1.90 6.74 -16.06
C ASP A 74 1.13 5.42 -16.14
N VAL A 75 0.27 5.12 -15.15
CA VAL A 75 -0.57 3.92 -15.16
C VAL A 75 -1.55 3.93 -16.33
N ARG A 76 -2.15 5.07 -16.65
CA ARG A 76 -3.04 5.19 -17.82
C ARG A 76 -2.27 5.01 -19.13
N GLU A 77 -1.03 5.47 -19.22
CA GLU A 77 -0.17 5.25 -20.38
C GLU A 77 0.19 3.77 -20.53
N ILE A 78 0.63 3.12 -19.46
CA ILE A 78 0.89 1.68 -19.42
C ILE A 78 -0.36 0.88 -19.82
N GLN A 79 -1.55 1.29 -19.37
CA GLN A 79 -2.79 0.61 -19.76
C GLN A 79 -3.05 0.73 -21.27
N ARG A 80 -2.84 1.90 -21.87
CA ARG A 80 -2.98 2.09 -23.32
C ARG A 80 -1.94 1.30 -24.11
N GLU A 81 -0.70 1.26 -23.64
CA GLU A 81 0.33 0.41 -24.26
C GLU A 81 -0.03 -1.07 -24.11
N SER A 82 -0.53 -1.47 -22.94
CA SER A 82 -0.99 -2.84 -22.65
C SER A 82 -2.05 -3.32 -23.65
N GLU A 83 -2.99 -2.44 -24.03
CA GLU A 83 -4.00 -2.72 -25.05
C GLU A 83 -3.42 -2.91 -26.47
N SER A 84 -2.22 -2.40 -26.74
CA SER A 84 -1.54 -2.56 -28.04
C SER A 84 -0.73 -3.85 -28.17
N PHE A 85 -0.47 -4.56 -27.07
CA PHE A 85 0.22 -5.84 -27.13
C PHE A 85 -0.74 -6.95 -27.59
N ALA A 86 -0.22 -7.86 -28.42
CA ALA A 86 -0.96 -9.04 -28.84
C ALA A 86 -1.35 -9.89 -27.62
N THR A 87 -2.62 -10.27 -27.56
CA THR A 87 -3.12 -11.19 -26.55
C THR A 87 -2.51 -12.57 -26.73
N SER A 88 -2.44 -13.36 -25.66
CA SER A 88 -1.93 -14.73 -25.73
C SER A 88 -2.68 -15.59 -26.75
N SER A 89 -3.99 -15.33 -26.93
CA SER A 89 -4.81 -16.01 -27.95
C SER A 89 -4.38 -15.65 -29.37
N GLU A 90 -4.08 -14.37 -29.64
CA GLU A 90 -3.58 -13.95 -30.97
C GLU A 90 -2.21 -14.55 -31.27
N LEU A 91 -1.36 -14.69 -30.24
CA LEU A 91 -0.06 -15.37 -30.39
C LEU A 91 -0.21 -16.88 -30.64
N GLU A 92 -1.13 -17.55 -29.96
CA GLU A 92 -1.45 -18.97 -30.20
C GLU A 92 -2.03 -19.18 -31.61
N GLU A 93 -2.88 -18.28 -32.09
CA GLU A 93 -3.36 -18.32 -33.47
C GLU A 93 -2.21 -18.14 -34.47
N MET A 94 -1.32 -17.16 -34.24
CA MET A 94 -0.13 -16.99 -35.07
C MET A 94 0.78 -18.23 -35.05
N GLU A 95 0.96 -18.88 -33.90
CA GLU A 95 1.72 -20.12 -33.76
C GLU A 95 1.06 -21.26 -34.57
N SER A 96 -0.26 -21.42 -34.47
CA SER A 96 -1.02 -22.38 -35.26
C SER A 96 -0.88 -22.13 -36.77
N TYR A 97 -0.97 -20.88 -37.22
CA TYR A 97 -0.75 -20.53 -38.62
C TYR A 97 0.69 -20.79 -39.07
N MET A 98 1.69 -20.52 -38.22
CA MET A 98 3.09 -20.84 -38.48
C MET A 98 3.30 -22.35 -38.62
N ASP A 99 2.69 -23.15 -37.76
CA ASP A 99 2.79 -24.60 -37.80
C ASP A 99 2.15 -25.21 -39.06
N VAL A 100 1.03 -24.64 -39.52
CA VAL A 100 0.40 -25.03 -40.79
C VAL A 100 1.23 -24.57 -42.00
N MET A 101 1.87 -23.41 -41.93
CA MET A 101 2.72 -22.91 -43.02
C MET A 101 4.11 -23.56 -43.04
N ASN A 102 4.53 -24.26 -41.98
CA ASN A 102 5.87 -24.83 -41.88
C ASN A 102 6.02 -26.04 -42.81
N PRO A 103 6.79 -25.94 -43.91
CA PRO A 103 6.95 -27.03 -44.87
C PRO A 103 7.76 -28.21 -44.31
N ILE A 104 8.38 -28.07 -43.13
CA ILE A 104 9.10 -29.15 -42.45
C ILE A 104 8.13 -30.02 -41.64
N LYS A 105 7.05 -29.44 -41.09
CA LYS A 105 6.03 -30.17 -40.32
C LYS A 105 4.88 -30.69 -41.18
N ASN A 106 4.52 -29.97 -42.26
CA ASN A 106 3.39 -30.35 -43.11
C ASN A 106 3.84 -31.29 -44.24
N SER A 107 3.66 -32.60 -44.04
CA SER A 107 3.68 -33.56 -45.14
C SER A 107 2.40 -33.40 -45.96
N PHE A 108 2.49 -32.67 -47.07
CA PHE A 108 1.37 -32.57 -48.01
C PHE A 108 1.13 -33.94 -48.66
N VAL A 109 0.03 -34.58 -48.26
CA VAL A 109 -0.39 -35.87 -48.80
C VAL A 109 -1.31 -35.62 -50.00
N THR A 110 -1.09 -36.30 -51.11
CA THR A 110 -1.95 -36.17 -52.30
C THR A 110 -3.32 -36.79 -52.06
N ARG A 111 -4.33 -36.37 -52.83
CA ARG A 111 -5.73 -36.82 -52.65
C ARG A 111 -5.88 -38.35 -52.72
N GLU A 112 -5.12 -38.99 -53.60
CA GLU A 112 -5.06 -40.45 -53.73
C GLU A 112 -4.43 -41.12 -52.51
N GLU A 113 -3.36 -40.55 -51.96
CA GLU A 113 -2.69 -41.08 -50.77
C GLU A 113 -3.57 -40.92 -49.51
N ALA A 114 -4.34 -39.84 -49.42
CA ALA A 114 -5.29 -39.62 -48.33
C ALA A 114 -6.44 -40.63 -48.36
N GLU A 115 -6.99 -40.93 -49.54
CA GLU A 115 -8.01 -41.97 -49.72
C GLU A 115 -7.49 -43.35 -49.34
N LYS A 116 -6.25 -43.67 -49.74
CA LYS A 116 -5.61 -44.95 -49.43
C LYS A 116 -5.43 -45.15 -47.92
N LEU A 117 -4.96 -44.12 -47.22
CA LEU A 117 -4.78 -44.14 -45.77
C LEU A 117 -6.12 -44.26 -45.02
N ALA A 118 -7.18 -43.63 -45.52
CA ALA A 118 -8.51 -43.75 -44.94
C ALA A 118 -9.09 -45.18 -45.11
N GLU A 119 -8.91 -45.78 -46.28
CA GLU A 119 -9.39 -47.14 -46.56
C GLU A 119 -8.62 -48.19 -45.73
N GLU A 120 -7.31 -48.00 -45.56
CA GLU A 120 -6.47 -48.88 -44.74
C GLU A 120 -6.87 -48.84 -43.25
N LYS A 121 -7.07 -47.64 -42.68
CA LYS A 121 -7.56 -47.49 -41.30
C LYS A 121 -8.96 -48.08 -41.10
N ALA A 122 -9.85 -47.92 -42.08
CA ALA A 122 -11.17 -48.53 -42.02
C ALA A 122 -11.09 -50.07 -42.00
N ARG A 123 -10.20 -50.66 -42.81
CA ARG A 123 -9.96 -52.12 -42.81
C ARG A 123 -9.32 -52.61 -41.52
N GLU A 124 -8.43 -51.85 -40.91
CA GLU A 124 -7.85 -52.20 -39.60
C GLU A 124 -8.88 -52.14 -38.48
N ALA A 125 -9.75 -51.13 -38.45
CA ALA A 125 -10.84 -51.03 -37.48
C ALA A 125 -11.84 -52.21 -37.63
N VAL A 126 -12.15 -52.61 -38.87
CA VAL A 126 -12.97 -53.80 -39.15
C VAL A 126 -12.26 -55.08 -38.70
N ARG A 127 -10.95 -55.21 -38.89
CA ARG A 127 -10.18 -56.36 -38.38
C ARG A 127 -10.15 -56.43 -36.85
N GLN A 128 -10.07 -55.31 -36.15
CA GLN A 128 -10.09 -55.28 -34.69
C GLN A 128 -11.47 -55.66 -34.12
N THR A 129 -12.56 -55.22 -34.76
CA THR A 129 -13.92 -55.62 -34.34
C THR A 129 -14.19 -57.10 -34.57
N ILE A 130 -13.65 -57.71 -35.63
CA ILE A 130 -13.74 -59.15 -35.86
C ILE A 130 -12.93 -59.94 -34.82
N LYS A 131 -11.69 -59.53 -34.51
CA LYS A 131 -10.87 -60.17 -33.46
C LYS A 131 -11.49 -60.10 -32.06
N ASN A 132 -12.19 -59.02 -31.73
CA ASN A 132 -12.91 -58.89 -30.45
C ASN A 132 -14.19 -59.74 -30.39
N ARG A 133 -14.74 -60.15 -31.55
CA ARG A 133 -15.91 -61.03 -31.63
C ARG A 133 -15.51 -62.50 -31.48
N ASP A 134 -14.34 -62.88 -31.99
CA ASP A 134 -13.80 -64.24 -31.90
C ASP A 134 -13.25 -64.60 -30.50
N SER A 135 -12.91 -63.61 -29.67
CA SER A 135 -12.50 -63.83 -28.27
C SER A 135 -13.68 -64.02 -27.31
N GLN A 136 -14.91 -63.64 -27.68
CA GLN A 136 -16.12 -63.87 -26.86
C GLN A 136 -16.76 -65.25 -27.09
N THR A 137 -16.46 -65.94 -28.19
CA THR A 137 -17.05 -67.26 -28.50
C THR A 137 -16.27 -68.45 -27.90
N SER A 138 -15.08 -68.21 -27.34
CA SER A 138 -14.23 -69.28 -26.74
C SER A 138 -14.40 -69.48 -25.22
N SER A 139 -15.22 -68.67 -24.53
CA SER A 139 -15.58 -68.88 -23.11
C SER A 139 -16.97 -69.49 -22.89
N GLY A 140 -17.66 -69.90 -23.97
CA GLY A 140 -19.02 -70.46 -23.91
C GLY A 140 -19.12 -71.97 -24.11
N ASN A 141 -18.06 -72.74 -23.83
CA ASN A 141 -18.11 -74.19 -23.92
C ASN A 141 -17.22 -74.85 -22.84
N GLN A 142 -17.62 -74.70 -21.58
CA GLN A 142 -17.33 -75.65 -20.48
C GLN A 142 -18.57 -75.78 -19.61
#